data_AF-A0A2V6RX67-F1
#
_entry.id   AF-A0A2V6RX67-F1
#
_cell.length_a   1.000
_cell.length_b   1.000
_cell.length_c   1.000
_cell.angle_alpha   90.00
_cell.angle_beta   90.00
_cell.angle_gamma   90.00
#
_symmetry.space_group_name_H-M   'P 1'
#
loop_
_entity.id
_entity.type
_entity.pdbx_description
1 polymer ?
#
loop_
_entity_poly.entity_id
_entity_poly.type
_entity_poly.pdbx_seq_one_letter_code
_entity_poly.pdbx_strand_id
1 'polypeptide(L)'
;MLGRDLTVAQGYEAARYAALTTLAAVRYALGDLDRVQQVVHMTGFVNSAPGFDDQPRVVNGAADLLVELYGDRGKPTRAAIGCQGLGGGASVEIVVTLSFSGPDVRPPLARDHFAK
;
A
#
# COMPACT_ATOMS: atom_id res chain seq x y z
N MET A 1 12.70 -10.29 6.53
CA MET A 1 13.21 -9.22 5.64
C MET A 1 13.39 -9.76 4.22
N LEU A 2 13.06 -8.97 3.19
CA LEU A 2 13.19 -9.39 1.80
C LEU A 2 14.67 -9.52 1.41
N GLY A 3 15.02 -10.60 0.72
CA GLY A 3 16.41 -10.92 0.36
C GLY A 3 17.21 -11.60 1.48
N ARG A 4 16.60 -11.87 2.65
CA ARG A 4 17.19 -12.67 3.73
C ARG A 4 16.26 -13.80 4.18
N ASP A 5 15.06 -13.44 4.66
CA ASP A 5 14.10 -14.37 5.25
C ASP A 5 12.87 -14.60 4.36
N LEU A 6 12.61 -13.66 3.45
CA LEU A 6 11.45 -13.67 2.56
C LEU A 6 11.90 -13.59 1.10
N THR A 7 11.20 -14.36 0.27
CA THR A 7 11.34 -14.35 -1.19
C THR A 7 10.60 -13.18 -1.81
N VAL A 8 10.94 -12.82 -3.06
CA VAL A 8 10.22 -11.81 -3.84
C VAL A 8 8.73 -12.15 -3.98
N ALA A 9 8.40 -13.43 -4.19
CA ALA A 9 7.00 -13.88 -4.30
C ALA A 9 6.22 -13.66 -2.99
N GLN A 10 6.83 -13.99 -1.84
CA GLN A 10 6.21 -13.69 -0.54
C GLN A 10 6.09 -12.18 -0.30
N GLY A 11 7.07 -11.39 -0.76
CA GLY A 11 6.99 -9.94 -0.75
C GLY A 11 5.84 -9.39 -1.59
N TYR A 12 5.65 -9.93 -2.80
CA TYR A 12 4.56 -9.59 -3.69
C TYR A 12 3.19 -9.82 -3.01
N GLU A 13 3.00 -10.99 -2.40
CA GLU A 13 1.77 -11.28 -1.64
C GLU A 13 1.61 -10.36 -0.43
N ALA A 14 2.70 -10.05 0.27
CA ALA A 14 2.68 -9.08 1.38
C ALA A 14 2.31 -7.66 0.91
N ALA A 15 2.77 -7.24 -0.27
CA ALA A 15 2.41 -5.96 -0.86
C ALA A 15 0.93 -5.93 -1.28
N ARG A 16 0.43 -7.02 -1.86
CA ARG A 16 -1.00 -7.18 -2.18
C ARG A 16 -1.86 -7.10 -0.91
N TYR A 17 -1.44 -7.75 0.16
CA TYR A 17 -2.12 -7.69 1.45
C TYR A 17 -2.08 -6.27 2.06
N ALA A 18 -0.93 -5.59 2.01
CA ALA A 18 -0.81 -4.21 2.45
C ALA A 18 -1.72 -3.26 1.64
N ALA A 19 -1.87 -3.47 0.33
CA ALA A 19 -2.82 -2.70 -0.47
C ALA A 19 -4.29 -2.97 -0.08
N LEU A 20 -4.64 -4.20 0.30
CA LEU A 20 -5.98 -4.51 0.83
C LEU A 20 -6.28 -3.75 2.14
N THR A 21 -5.32 -3.68 3.05
CA THR A 21 -5.50 -2.91 4.31
C THR A 21 -5.59 -1.42 4.04
N THR A 22 -4.82 -0.90 3.08
CA THR A 22 -4.96 0.47 2.58
C THR A 22 -6.36 0.72 2.01
N LEU A 23 -6.90 -0.19 1.18
CA LEU A 23 -8.26 -0.08 0.65
C LEU A 23 -9.33 -0.14 1.75
N ALA A 24 -9.12 -0.91 2.81
CA ALA A 24 -10.03 -0.90 3.96
C ALA A 24 -10.08 0.48 4.64
N ALA A 25 -8.93 1.16 4.77
CA ALA A 25 -8.87 2.54 5.27
C ALA A 25 -9.56 3.53 4.31
N VAL A 26 -9.37 3.37 3.00
CA VAL A 26 -10.09 4.16 1.99
C VAL A 26 -11.59 3.94 2.09
N ARG A 27 -12.06 2.69 2.21
CA ARG A 27 -13.48 2.37 2.41
C ARG A 27 -14.03 2.99 3.69
N TYR A 28 -13.26 2.97 4.78
CA TYR A 28 -13.68 3.65 6.01
C TYR A 28 -13.89 5.14 5.77
N ALA A 29 -12.91 5.80 5.12
CA ALA A 29 -12.93 7.23 4.86
C ALA A 29 -14.05 7.65 3.90
N LEU A 30 -14.26 6.89 2.82
CA LEU A 30 -15.22 7.23 1.75
C LEU A 30 -16.59 6.59 1.94
N GLY A 31 -16.72 5.57 2.79
CA GLY A 31 -17.92 4.73 2.93
C GLY A 31 -18.10 3.71 1.80
N ASP A 32 -17.69 4.07 0.59
CA ASP A 32 -17.81 3.27 -0.63
C ASP A 32 -16.54 3.41 -1.49
N LEU A 33 -16.03 2.28 -1.99
CA LEU A 33 -14.84 2.22 -2.85
C LEU A 33 -15.14 2.67 -4.28
N ASP A 34 -16.39 2.62 -4.73
CA ASP A 34 -16.77 3.09 -6.07
C ASP A 34 -16.59 4.60 -6.24
N ARG A 35 -16.47 5.34 -5.13
CA ARG A 35 -16.14 6.77 -5.11
C ARG A 35 -14.70 7.08 -5.54
N VAL A 36 -13.79 6.09 -5.54
CA VAL A 36 -12.41 6.30 -5.99
C VAL A 36 -12.41 6.58 -7.49
N GLN A 37 -11.97 7.77 -7.92
CA GLN A 37 -11.94 8.14 -9.33
C GLN A 37 -10.64 7.72 -10.01
N GLN A 38 -9.50 7.87 -9.32
CA GLN A 38 -8.19 7.49 -9.84
C GLN A 38 -7.20 7.27 -8.70
N VAL A 39 -6.36 6.24 -8.80
CA VAL A 39 -5.16 6.11 -7.96
C VAL A 39 -4.05 6.95 -8.59
N VAL A 40 -3.70 8.07 -7.97
CA VAL A 40 -2.77 9.07 -8.53
C VAL A 40 -1.32 8.65 -8.31
N HIS A 41 -1.01 8.22 -7.09
CA HIS A 41 0.33 7.86 -6.69
C HIS A 41 0.33 6.72 -5.67
N MET A 42 1.35 5.85 -5.74
CA MET A 42 1.58 4.79 -4.79
C MET A 42 3.06 4.75 -4.39
N THR A 43 3.33 4.81 -3.09
CA THR A 43 4.67 4.58 -2.54
C THR A 43 4.67 3.25 -1.79
N GLY A 44 5.57 2.35 -2.17
CA GLY A 44 5.81 1.11 -1.44
C GLY A 44 7.14 1.14 -0.72
N PHE A 45 7.11 0.92 0.59
CA PHE A 45 8.29 0.71 1.41
C PHE A 45 8.47 -0.79 1.62
N VAL A 46 9.67 -1.30 1.34
CA VAL A 46 9.98 -2.73 1.43
C VAL A 46 11.09 -2.92 2.44
N ASN A 47 10.83 -3.70 3.49
CA ASN A 47 11.83 -4.08 4.48
C ASN A 47 12.87 -5.01 3.81
N SER A 48 14.02 -4.44 3.47
CA SER A 48 14.98 -4.98 2.51
C SER A 48 16.33 -5.27 3.16
N ALA A 49 16.90 -6.44 2.85
CA ALA A 49 18.26 -6.77 3.21
C ALA A 49 19.26 -5.83 2.52
N PRO A 50 20.44 -5.59 3.12
CA PRO A 50 21.55 -4.96 2.40
C PRO A 50 21.80 -5.68 1.08
N GLY A 51 21.80 -4.92 -0.03
CA GLY A 51 22.02 -5.45 -1.38
C GLY A 51 20.78 -5.99 -2.09
N PHE A 52 19.59 -6.00 -1.46
CA PHE A 52 18.34 -6.32 -2.17
C PHE A 52 17.89 -5.11 -3.01
N ASP A 53 17.59 -5.34 -4.28
CA ASP A 53 17.25 -4.32 -5.30
C ASP A 53 15.94 -4.63 -6.06
N ASP A 54 15.27 -5.71 -5.68
CA ASP A 54 14.05 -6.20 -6.32
C ASP A 54 12.76 -5.59 -5.72
N GLN A 55 12.86 -4.44 -5.03
CA GLN A 55 11.69 -3.74 -4.47
C GLN A 55 10.60 -3.49 -5.52
N PRO A 56 10.90 -3.03 -6.75
CA PRO A 56 9.85 -2.80 -7.76
C PRO A 56 8.98 -4.03 -8.03
N ARG A 57 9.56 -5.24 -8.02
CA ARG A 57 8.82 -6.51 -8.21
C ARG A 57 7.97 -6.85 -7.01
N VAL A 58 8.43 -6.55 -5.79
CA VAL A 58 7.64 -6.70 -4.56
C VAL A 58 6.43 -5.78 -4.60
N VAL A 59 6.61 -4.48 -4.87
CA VAL A 59 5.50 -3.51 -4.87
C VAL A 59 4.52 -3.72 -6.04
N ASN A 60 4.86 -4.52 -7.06
CA ASN A 60 3.91 -4.89 -8.11
C ASN A 60 2.65 -5.55 -7.53
N GLY A 61 2.76 -6.33 -6.45
CA GLY A 61 1.57 -6.98 -5.86
C GLY A 61 0.50 -6.01 -5.40
N ALA A 62 0.90 -4.82 -4.94
CA ALA A 62 -0.01 -3.73 -4.63
C ALA A 62 -0.59 -3.08 -5.89
N ALA A 63 0.26 -2.74 -6.87
CA ALA A 63 -0.16 -2.11 -8.11
C ALA A 63 -1.13 -3.00 -8.91
N ASP A 64 -0.82 -4.28 -9.03
CA ASP A 64 -1.60 -5.24 -9.80
C ASP A 64 -3.00 -5.42 -9.21
N LEU A 65 -3.13 -5.42 -7.87
CA LEU A 65 -4.45 -5.39 -7.21
C LEU A 65 -5.25 -4.12 -7.54
N LEU A 66 -4.60 -2.96 -7.49
CA LEU A 66 -5.28 -1.68 -7.78
C LEU A 66 -5.76 -1.63 -9.24
N VAL A 67 -4.97 -2.17 -10.17
CA VAL A 67 -5.33 -2.30 -11.58
C VAL A 67 -6.42 -3.36 -11.80
N GLU A 68 -6.38 -4.48 -11.08
CA GLU A 68 -7.42 -5.52 -11.12
C GLU A 68 -8.80 -4.94 -10.72
N LEU A 69 -8.82 -4.09 -9.69
CA LEU A 69 -10.06 -3.50 -9.17
C LEU A 69 -10.56 -2.31 -9.99
N TYR A 70 -9.67 -1.44 -10.45
CA TYR A 70 -10.04 -0.15 -11.03
C TYR A 70 -9.71 -0.02 -12.52
N GLY A 71 -9.02 -0.98 -13.14
CA GLY A 71 -8.60 -0.92 -14.53
C GLY A 71 -7.57 0.20 -14.76
N ASP A 72 -7.73 0.96 -15.84
CA ASP A 72 -6.79 2.04 -16.21
C ASP A 72 -6.66 3.13 -15.15
N ARG A 73 -7.77 3.50 -14.49
CA ARG A 73 -7.76 4.46 -13.37
C ARG A 73 -7.09 3.92 -12.10
N GLY A 74 -6.78 2.62 -12.07
CA GLY A 74 -6.02 1.97 -11.00
C GLY A 74 -4.51 2.07 -11.16
N LYS A 75 -4.00 2.49 -12.32
CA LYS A 75 -2.56 2.57 -12.63
C LYS A 75 -1.93 3.82 -11.99
N PRO A 76 -1.15 3.69 -10.91
CA PRO A 76 -0.57 4.86 -10.26
C PRO A 76 0.80 5.19 -10.85
N THR A 77 1.20 6.46 -10.75
CA THR A 77 2.65 6.73 -10.67
C THR A 77 3.20 6.06 -9.40
N ARG A 78 4.44 5.57 -9.40
CA ARG A 78 4.91 4.81 -8.23
C ARG A 78 6.38 4.99 -7.87
N ALA A 79 6.67 4.80 -6.59
CA ALA A 79 8.01 4.64 -6.03
C ALA A 79 8.10 3.34 -5.22
N ALA A 80 9.24 2.64 -5.31
CA ALA A 80 9.55 1.46 -4.50
C ALA A 80 10.85 1.73 -3.75
N ILE A 81 10.78 1.74 -2.41
CA ILE A 81 11.85 2.20 -1.54
C ILE A 81 12.28 1.06 -0.62
N GLY A 82 13.57 0.74 -0.61
CA GLY A 82 14.15 -0.19 0.36
C GLY A 82 14.34 0.49 1.72
N CYS A 83 13.91 -0.17 2.79
CA CYS A 83 14.07 0.29 4.17
C CYS A 83 14.72 -0.80 5.04
N GLN A 84 15.45 -0.39 6.08
CA GLN A 84 16.11 -1.32 7.03
C GLN A 84 15.15 -1.83 8.14
N GLY A 85 13.89 -1.41 8.11
CA GLY A 85 12.86 -1.83 9.06
C GLY A 85 11.57 -1.06 8.83
N LEU A 86 10.45 -1.64 9.26
CA LEU A 86 9.11 -1.04 9.22
C LEU A 86 8.40 -1.30 10.56
N GLY A 87 7.38 -0.51 10.86
CA GLY A 87 6.60 -0.61 12.09
C GLY A 87 6.07 -2.03 12.33
N GLY A 88 6.11 -2.50 13.57
CA GLY A 88 5.61 -3.83 13.96
C GLY A 88 6.31 -5.01 13.28
N GLY A 89 7.46 -4.81 12.63
CA GLY A 89 8.14 -5.85 11.87
C GLY A 89 7.49 -6.16 10.51
N ALA A 90 6.69 -5.24 9.97
CA ALA A 90 6.07 -5.40 8.66
C ALA A 90 7.09 -5.64 7.55
N SER A 91 6.68 -6.41 6.54
CA SER A 91 7.53 -6.72 5.38
C SER A 91 7.39 -5.67 4.28
N VAL A 92 6.18 -5.14 4.10
CA VAL A 92 5.85 -4.11 3.11
C VAL A 92 4.85 -3.14 3.73
N GLU A 93 4.99 -1.85 3.42
CA GLU A 93 4.03 -0.79 3.74
C GLU A 93 3.66 -0.05 2.45
N ILE A 94 2.37 0.22 2.26
CA ILE A 94 1.82 0.85 1.06
C ILE A 94 1.08 2.14 1.43
N VAL A 95 1.49 3.24 0.80
CA VAL A 95 0.82 4.54 0.90
C VAL A 95 0.26 4.90 -0.47
N VAL A 96 -1.00 5.33 -0.52
CA VAL A 96 -1.66 5.74 -1.76
C VAL A 96 -2.22 7.15 -1.66
N THR A 97 -2.08 7.89 -2.75
CA THR A 97 -2.81 9.13 -3.01
C THR A 97 -3.80 8.85 -4.13
N LEU A 98 -5.07 9.18 -3.91
CA LEU A 98 -6.15 8.97 -4.88
C LEU A 98 -7.06 10.19 -4.98
N SER A 99 -7.74 10.34 -6.10
CA SER A 99 -8.88 11.25 -6.25
C SER A 99 -10.19 10.50 -6.01
N PHE A 100 -11.20 11.19 -5.53
CA PHE A 100 -12.51 10.61 -5.23
C PHE A 100 -13.65 11.60 -5.50
N SER A 101 -14.86 11.07 -5.68
CA SER A 101 -16.08 11.86 -5.88
C SER A 101 -16.79 12.18 -4.57
N GLY A 102 -17.54 13.29 -4.56
CA GLY A 102 -18.36 13.72 -3.43
C GLY A 102 -17.58 14.53 -2.37
N PRO A 103 -18.29 15.33 -1.55
CA PRO A 103 -17.65 16.30 -0.65
C PRO A 103 -17.19 15.68 0.68
N ASP A 104 -17.79 14.57 1.10
CA ASP A 104 -17.65 14.07 2.47
C ASP A 104 -16.59 12.98 2.59
N VAL A 105 -15.73 13.12 3.58
CA VAL A 105 -14.78 12.11 4.05
C VAL A 105 -14.98 11.96 5.55
N ARG A 106 -15.05 10.73 6.05
CA ARG A 106 -15.12 10.49 7.49
C ARG A 106 -13.85 11.02 8.16
N PRO A 107 -13.95 11.60 9.37
CA PRO A 107 -12.77 12.01 10.11
C PRO A 107 -11.87 10.79 10.39
N PRO A 108 -10.56 10.98 10.58
CA PRO A 108 -9.67 9.91 11.00
C PRO A 108 -10.20 9.20 12.24
N LEU A 109 -9.95 7.90 12.34
CA LEU A 109 -10.18 7.17 13.59
C LEU A 109 -9.51 7.92 14.74
N ALA A 110 -10.22 8.06 15.86
CA ALA A 110 -9.66 8.64 17.07
C ALA A 110 -8.39 7.84 17.39
N ARG A 111 -7.24 8.51 17.30
CA ARG A 111 -5.97 7.88 17.64
C ARG A 111 -5.92 7.78 19.15
N ASP A 112 -5.73 6.57 19.64
CA ASP A 112 -5.27 6.28 20.98
C ASP A 112 -3.90 6.94 21.11
N HIS A 113 -3.90 8.17 21.65
CA HIS A 113 -2.72 9.03 21.83
C HIS A 113 -1.79 8.47 22.91
N PHE A 114 -1.30 7.24 22.75
CA PHE A 114 -0.44 6.51 23.69
C PHE A 114 -1.17 5.96 24.92
N ALA A 115 -2.15 5.06 24.74
CA ALA A 115 -2.41 4.07 25.77
C ALA A 115 -1.29 3.02 25.70
N LYS A 116 -0.32 3.13 26.61
CA LYS A 116 0.67 2.07 26.85
C LYS A 116 0.01 0.84 27.45
#